data_AF-A0A7U9R506-F1
#
_entry.id   AF-A0A7U9R506-F1
#
_cell.length_a   1.000
_cell.length_b   1.000
_cell.length_c   1.000
_cell.angle_alpha   90.00
_cell.angle_beta   90.00
_cell.angle_gamma   90.00
#
_symmetry.space_group_name_H-M   'P 1'
#
loop_
_entity.id
_entity.type
_entity.pdbx_description
1 polymer ?
#
loop_
_entity_poly.entity_id
_entity_poly.type
_entity_poly.pdbx_seq_one_letter_code
_entity_poly.pdbx_strand_id
1 'polypeptide(L)'
;MKKIILIVIVWGLANLYGGKVMEQKESDFCSISDFKDFDYYLYCDNSINNYTGISVHHEYAVFGKNEETIDAGKQLYQELKEQCLPEELVGNIDINYVSPDCKWIIAQEFTDDVTDDLRRQTLLYEGKKITETQDTYEIFNPIIIVRREDAYEQMDDQTHQKLVELRKRCYDERWLNIPIINEQGNLALCAAFDGQMAIRKIEDGKTIWDFSFESMMDERDMVAFSLVWFSGNQEEGKIIIEYNGSFYEISYPSGYVKYLGQDMYSLSYSPDGKYAAYSSGYHEIVLAHNGEIDELKHMLPGIYILEVATGKIAYIKQDIDICELSERSFLWIEEEDFENIMKK
;
A
#
# COMPACT_ATOMS: atom_id res chain seq x y z
N MET A 1 18.87 -8.79 27.91
CA MET A 1 20.04 -8.24 27.19
C MET A 1 19.50 -7.45 26.01
N LYS A 2 19.55 -6.11 26.06
CA LYS A 2 19.18 -5.27 24.92
C LYS A 2 20.27 -5.41 23.85
N LYS A 3 19.96 -5.98 22.69
CA LYS A 3 20.87 -5.98 21.54
C LYS A 3 20.92 -4.54 21.02
N ILE A 4 22.06 -3.88 21.19
CA ILE A 4 22.34 -2.62 20.52
C ILE A 4 22.65 -3.00 19.07
N ILE A 5 21.70 -2.82 18.17
CA ILE A 5 21.95 -2.92 16.73
C ILE A 5 22.59 -1.58 16.36
N LEU A 6 23.85 -1.62 15.92
CA LEU A 6 24.55 -0.48 15.37
C LEU A 6 23.97 -0.21 13.97
N ILE A 7 22.93 0.61 13.90
CA ILE A 7 22.43 1.13 12.63
C ILE A 7 23.29 2.35 12.28
N VAL A 8 23.98 2.29 11.15
CA VAL A 8 24.67 3.46 10.60
C VAL A 8 23.59 4.39 10.05
N ILE A 9 23.22 5.38 10.85
CA ILE A 9 22.28 6.43 10.46
C ILE A 9 23.02 7.35 9.49
N VAL A 10 22.68 7.24 8.21
CA VAL A 10 23.20 8.15 7.18
C VAL A 10 22.26 9.36 7.12
N TRP A 11 22.36 10.25 8.11
CA TRP A 11 21.73 11.56 8.04
C TRP A 11 22.77 12.59 7.58
N GLY A 12 22.47 13.27 6.47
CA GLY A 12 23.19 14.47 6.06
C GLY A 12 24.34 14.32 5.07
N LEU A 13 24.31 13.37 4.14
CA LEU A 13 25.37 13.24 3.12
C LEU A 13 25.04 13.82 1.74
N ALA A 14 23.78 14.16 1.44
CA ALA A 14 23.40 14.72 0.13
C ALA A 14 24.09 16.06 -0.20
N ASN A 15 24.53 16.83 0.80
CA ASN A 15 25.29 18.06 0.59
C ASN A 15 26.81 17.90 0.82
N LEU A 16 27.28 16.75 1.31
CA LEU A 16 28.69 16.50 1.64
C LEU A 16 29.41 15.64 0.60
N TYR A 17 28.69 14.81 -0.13
CA TYR A 17 29.21 14.10 -1.30
C TYR A 17 28.81 14.89 -2.53
N GLY A 18 29.79 15.38 -3.29
CA GLY A 18 29.58 15.99 -4.61
C GLY A 18 29.10 14.99 -5.66
N GLY A 19 28.11 14.17 -5.30
CA GLY A 19 27.43 13.23 -6.17
C GLY A 19 26.73 13.99 -7.27
N LYS A 20 26.92 13.53 -8.50
CA LYS A 20 26.29 14.12 -9.67
C LYS A 20 24.84 13.66 -9.68
N VAL A 21 23.91 14.59 -9.47
CA VAL A 21 22.48 14.31 -9.64
C VAL A 21 22.26 13.91 -11.09
N MET A 22 21.72 12.71 -11.32
CA MET A 22 21.37 12.25 -12.65
C MET A 22 19.86 12.40 -12.86
N GLU A 23 19.50 13.11 -13.92
CA GLU A 23 18.13 13.24 -14.38
C GLU A 23 17.78 11.96 -15.16
N GLN A 24 16.78 11.22 -14.68
CA GLN A 24 16.30 10.06 -15.41
C GLN A 24 15.39 10.47 -16.57
N LYS A 25 15.46 9.69 -17.63
CA LYS A 25 14.58 9.79 -18.79
C LYS A 25 13.69 8.57 -18.84
N GLU A 26 12.54 8.70 -19.51
CA GLU A 26 11.63 7.57 -19.72
C GLU A 26 12.34 6.36 -20.34
N SER A 27 13.36 6.61 -21.19
CA SER A 27 14.20 5.58 -21.82
C SER A 27 15.10 4.79 -20.85
N ASP A 28 15.21 5.21 -19.60
CA ASP A 28 16.02 4.54 -18.58
C ASP A 28 15.24 3.43 -17.86
N PHE A 29 13.92 3.33 -18.12
CA PHE A 29 13.03 2.33 -17.56
C PHE A 29 12.64 1.29 -18.62
N CYS A 30 12.29 0.08 -18.17
CA CYS A 30 11.77 -0.96 -19.03
C CYS A 30 10.24 -0.87 -19.16
N SER A 31 9.68 -1.63 -20.09
CA SER A 31 8.25 -1.88 -20.19
C SER A 31 7.85 -2.99 -19.19
N ILE A 32 6.58 -3.08 -18.80
CA ILE A 32 6.08 -4.21 -17.98
C ILE A 32 6.28 -5.51 -18.76
N SER A 33 6.10 -5.46 -20.09
CA SER A 33 6.36 -6.61 -20.98
C SER A 33 7.81 -7.14 -20.96
N ASP A 34 8.78 -6.37 -20.45
CA ASP A 34 10.18 -6.81 -20.29
C ASP A 34 10.41 -7.67 -19.04
N PHE A 35 9.41 -7.78 -18.16
CA PHE A 35 9.42 -8.70 -17.03
C PHE A 35 9.03 -10.09 -17.52
N LYS A 36 9.98 -11.03 -17.41
CA LYS A 36 9.86 -12.34 -18.03
C LYS A 36 8.71 -13.17 -17.46
N ASP A 37 8.49 -13.04 -16.16
CA ASP A 37 7.57 -13.89 -15.39
C ASP A 37 6.47 -13.05 -14.70
N PHE A 38 6.14 -11.85 -15.22
CA PHE A 38 5.09 -10.99 -14.66
C PHE A 38 3.73 -11.64 -14.81
N ASP A 39 3.07 -11.94 -13.69
CA ASP A 39 1.87 -12.77 -13.59
C ASP A 39 0.74 -12.02 -12.86
N TYR A 40 0.73 -10.68 -12.96
CA TYR A 40 -0.24 -9.81 -12.31
C TYR A 40 -0.79 -8.72 -13.23
N TYR A 41 -1.94 -8.16 -12.83
CA TYR A 41 -2.38 -6.82 -13.17
C TYR A 41 -2.26 -5.93 -11.94
N LEU A 42 -1.90 -4.67 -12.16
CA LEU A 42 -1.85 -3.64 -11.12
C LEU A 42 -3.11 -2.79 -11.20
N TYR A 43 -4.00 -2.96 -10.24
CA TYR A 43 -5.12 -2.06 -10.03
C TYR A 43 -4.66 -0.84 -9.24
N CYS A 44 -5.05 0.34 -9.71
CA CYS A 44 -4.66 1.62 -9.14
C CYS A 44 -5.89 2.49 -8.92
N ASP A 45 -6.08 2.91 -7.68
CA ASP A 45 -6.93 4.05 -7.32
C ASP A 45 -6.06 5.31 -7.32
N ASN A 46 -6.25 6.17 -8.31
CA ASN A 46 -5.69 7.52 -8.31
C ASN A 46 -6.70 8.44 -7.63
N SER A 47 -6.71 8.46 -6.29
CA SER A 47 -7.44 9.49 -5.57
C SER A 47 -6.65 10.80 -5.71
N ILE A 48 -7.22 11.75 -6.45
CA ILE A 48 -6.63 13.06 -6.69
C ILE A 48 -7.27 14.04 -5.70
N ASN A 49 -6.48 14.46 -4.71
CA ASN A 49 -6.87 15.48 -3.77
C ASN A 49 -6.66 16.87 -4.37
N ASN A 50 -7.74 17.44 -4.90
CA ASN A 50 -7.70 18.83 -5.31
C ASN A 50 -7.55 19.70 -4.04
N TYR A 51 -6.41 20.39 -3.91
CA TYR A 51 -6.01 21.33 -2.85
C TYR A 51 -7.03 22.41 -2.46
N THR A 52 -8.20 22.45 -3.10
CA THR A 52 -9.33 23.30 -2.73
C THR A 52 -10.25 22.69 -1.67
N GLY A 53 -10.03 21.42 -1.26
CA GLY A 53 -10.70 20.81 -0.10
C GLY A 53 -12.20 20.53 -0.30
N ILE A 54 -12.65 20.40 -1.56
CA ILE A 54 -14.09 20.28 -1.89
C ILE A 54 -14.42 18.98 -2.66
N SER A 55 -13.45 18.26 -3.21
CA SER A 55 -13.73 16.98 -3.88
C SER A 55 -12.46 16.13 -4.06
N VAL A 56 -12.48 14.90 -3.55
CA VAL A 56 -11.52 13.86 -3.96
C VAL A 56 -12.05 13.27 -5.27
N HIS A 57 -11.33 13.46 -6.37
CA HIS A 57 -11.68 12.80 -7.62
C HIS A 57 -10.90 11.49 -7.71
N HIS A 58 -11.63 10.37 -7.69
CA HIS A 58 -11.03 9.07 -7.91
C HIS A 58 -10.96 8.78 -9.41
N GLU A 59 -9.76 8.51 -9.91
CA GLU A 59 -9.54 7.96 -11.24
C GLU A 59 -8.91 6.58 -11.15
N TYR A 60 -9.67 5.56 -11.52
CA TYR A 60 -9.20 4.18 -11.45
C TYR A 60 -8.58 3.72 -12.77
N ALA A 61 -7.54 2.90 -12.68
CA ALA A 61 -6.89 2.28 -13.83
C ALA A 61 -6.38 0.87 -13.49
N VAL A 62 -6.31 0.01 -14.49
CA VAL A 62 -5.71 -1.33 -14.38
C VAL A 62 -4.58 -1.44 -15.40
N PHE A 63 -3.39 -1.83 -14.96
CA PHE A 63 -2.21 -1.95 -15.81
C PHE A 63 -1.75 -3.40 -15.91
N GLY A 64 -1.43 -3.83 -17.13
CA GLY A 64 -0.90 -5.16 -17.44
C GLY A 64 0.21 -5.06 -18.47
N LYS A 65 0.70 -6.21 -18.95
CA LYS A 65 1.77 -6.26 -19.97
C LYS A 65 1.43 -5.52 -21.27
N ASN A 66 0.15 -5.33 -21.58
CA ASN A 66 -0.31 -4.72 -22.83
C ASN A 66 -0.94 -3.33 -22.59
N GLU A 67 -1.21 -2.96 -21.34
CA GLU A 67 -1.94 -1.75 -20.94
C GLU A 67 -1.01 -0.86 -20.12
N GLU A 68 0.02 -0.30 -20.76
CA GLU A 68 1.07 0.50 -20.09
C GLU A 68 0.84 2.02 -20.21
N THR A 69 -0.37 2.43 -20.58
CA THR A 69 -0.76 3.85 -20.66
C THR A 69 -1.98 4.10 -19.80
N ILE A 70 -2.13 5.34 -19.31
CA ILE A 70 -3.26 5.72 -18.46
C ILE A 70 -4.59 5.55 -19.19
N ASP A 71 -4.68 5.95 -20.46
CA ASP A 71 -5.91 5.81 -21.24
C ASP A 71 -6.30 4.34 -21.43
N ALA A 72 -5.34 3.48 -21.77
CA ALA A 72 -5.57 2.04 -21.86
C ALA A 72 -5.99 1.44 -20.52
N GLY A 73 -5.33 1.84 -19.43
CA GLY A 73 -5.64 1.33 -18.10
C GLY A 73 -6.99 1.81 -17.56
N LYS A 74 -7.41 3.04 -17.88
CA LYS A 74 -8.76 3.56 -17.60
C LYS A 74 -9.81 2.80 -18.37
N GLN A 75 -9.57 2.51 -19.65
CA GLN A 75 -10.47 1.69 -20.45
C GLN A 75 -10.61 0.28 -19.86
N LEU A 76 -9.49 -0.37 -19.53
CA LEU A 76 -9.50 -1.70 -18.94
C LEU A 76 -10.21 -1.73 -17.58
N TYR A 77 -10.09 -0.67 -16.78
CA TYR A 77 -10.87 -0.53 -15.55
C TYR A 77 -12.38 -0.49 -15.80
N GLN A 78 -12.85 0.25 -16.82
CA GLN A 78 -14.29 0.27 -17.15
C GLN A 78 -14.79 -1.11 -17.56
N GLU A 79 -14.01 -1.85 -18.34
CA GLU A 79 -14.34 -3.23 -18.72
C GLU A 79 -14.39 -4.16 -17.50
N LEU A 80 -13.41 -4.06 -16.58
CA LEU A 80 -13.43 -4.78 -15.30
C LEU A 80 -14.69 -4.46 -14.48
N LYS A 81 -15.05 -3.18 -14.41
CA LYS A 81 -16.21 -2.69 -13.66
C LYS A 81 -17.52 -3.29 -14.18
N GLU A 82 -17.70 -3.32 -15.51
CA GLU A 82 -18.86 -3.93 -16.16
C GLU A 82 -18.94 -5.45 -15.94
N GLN A 83 -17.79 -6.13 -15.84
CA GLN A 83 -17.72 -7.57 -15.63
C GLN A 83 -17.93 -8.00 -14.17
N CYS A 84 -17.46 -7.19 -13.22
CA CYS A 84 -17.49 -7.52 -11.80
C CYS A 84 -18.74 -7.03 -11.07
N LEU A 85 -19.38 -5.96 -11.55
CA LEU A 85 -20.52 -5.35 -10.89
C LEU A 85 -21.84 -5.69 -11.59
N PRO A 86 -22.93 -5.94 -10.84
CA PRO A 86 -24.29 -5.97 -11.38
C PRO A 86 -24.62 -4.69 -12.15
N GLU A 87 -25.41 -4.81 -13.23
CA GLU A 87 -25.78 -3.71 -14.14
C GLU A 87 -26.36 -2.50 -13.38
N GLU A 88 -27.15 -2.75 -12.32
CA GLU A 88 -27.74 -1.70 -11.49
C GLU A 88 -26.73 -0.87 -10.69
N LEU A 89 -25.48 -1.34 -10.54
CA LEU A 89 -24.44 -0.71 -9.76
C LEU A 89 -23.40 0.04 -10.61
N VAL A 90 -23.12 -0.41 -11.84
CA VAL A 90 -22.03 0.08 -12.70
C VAL A 90 -21.98 1.62 -12.83
N GLY A 91 -23.13 2.30 -12.87
CA GLY A 91 -23.18 3.76 -13.07
C GLY A 91 -22.93 4.62 -11.83
N ASN A 92 -23.12 4.08 -10.61
CA ASN A 92 -23.23 4.89 -9.39
C ASN A 92 -22.16 4.61 -8.33
N ILE A 93 -21.41 3.52 -8.47
CA ILE A 93 -20.41 3.09 -7.50
C ILE A 93 -19.12 2.73 -8.21
N ASP A 94 -18.00 2.81 -7.52
CA ASP A 94 -16.70 2.34 -8.03
C ASP A 94 -16.21 1.12 -7.25
N ILE A 95 -15.26 0.39 -7.83
CA ILE A 95 -14.56 -0.67 -7.10
C ILE A 95 -13.61 0.02 -6.13
N ASN A 96 -13.64 -0.32 -4.85
CA ASN A 96 -12.69 0.17 -3.84
C ASN A 96 -11.66 -0.92 -3.47
N TYR A 97 -12.05 -2.19 -3.62
CA TYR A 97 -11.15 -3.32 -3.42
C TYR A 97 -11.53 -4.48 -4.35
N VAL A 98 -10.51 -5.17 -4.83
CA VAL A 98 -10.59 -6.44 -5.54
C VAL A 98 -9.59 -7.40 -4.92
N SER A 99 -10.04 -8.61 -4.56
CA SER A 99 -9.12 -9.65 -4.08
C SER A 99 -8.21 -10.12 -5.22
N PRO A 100 -7.00 -10.63 -4.92
CA PRO A 100 -6.10 -11.14 -5.94
C PRO A 100 -6.71 -12.19 -6.87
N ASP A 101 -7.60 -13.04 -6.35
CA ASP A 101 -8.33 -14.06 -7.12
C ASP A 101 -9.61 -13.52 -7.81
N CYS A 102 -9.82 -12.21 -7.77
CA CYS A 102 -10.98 -11.46 -8.27
C CYS A 102 -12.37 -11.91 -7.78
N LYS A 103 -12.47 -12.85 -6.84
CA LYS A 103 -13.78 -13.36 -6.40
C LYS A 103 -14.49 -12.36 -5.51
N TRP A 104 -13.76 -11.62 -4.68
CA TRP A 104 -14.31 -10.66 -3.75
C TRP A 104 -14.10 -9.23 -4.26
N ILE A 105 -15.20 -8.48 -4.32
CA ILE A 105 -15.21 -7.07 -4.71
C ILE A 105 -15.87 -6.28 -3.60
N ILE A 106 -15.20 -5.23 -3.13
CA ILE A 106 -15.86 -4.19 -2.31
C ILE A 106 -16.08 -3.02 -3.24
N ALA A 107 -17.33 -2.75 -3.55
CA ALA A 107 -17.72 -1.58 -4.32
C ALA A 107 -18.19 -0.48 -3.35
N GLN A 108 -17.87 0.77 -3.65
CA GLN A 108 -18.10 1.90 -2.77
C GLN A 108 -18.84 3.02 -3.50
N GLU A 109 -19.87 3.54 -2.82
CA GLU A 109 -20.57 4.77 -3.21
C GLU A 109 -19.99 5.92 -2.38
N PHE A 110 -19.55 6.97 -3.06
CA PHE A 110 -19.13 8.21 -2.43
C PHE A 110 -20.28 9.21 -2.53
N THR A 111 -20.75 9.74 -1.40
CA THR A 111 -21.73 10.83 -1.40
C THR A 111 -21.00 12.17 -1.42
N ASP A 112 -21.33 13.05 -2.38
CA ASP A 112 -20.79 14.41 -2.48
C ASP A 112 -21.20 15.35 -1.33
N ASP A 113 -22.02 14.88 -0.38
CA ASP A 113 -22.52 15.70 0.72
C ASP A 113 -21.54 15.69 1.91
N VAL A 114 -20.73 16.76 1.97
CA VAL A 114 -19.75 17.08 3.02
C VAL A 114 -20.36 17.07 4.43
N THR A 115 -21.69 17.12 4.56
CA THR A 115 -22.36 17.16 5.87
C THR A 115 -22.64 15.79 6.49
N ASP A 116 -22.72 14.72 5.69
CA ASP A 116 -23.03 13.37 6.20
C ASP A 116 -21.97 12.30 5.88
N ASP A 117 -20.98 12.57 5.01
CA ASP A 117 -19.77 11.75 4.77
C ASP A 117 -20.05 10.23 4.78
N LEU A 118 -21.19 9.87 4.17
CA LEU A 118 -21.75 8.54 4.22
C LEU A 118 -21.02 7.66 3.21
N ARG A 119 -20.34 6.64 3.71
CA ARG A 119 -19.66 5.65 2.88
C ARG A 119 -20.49 4.39 2.87
N ARG A 120 -21.10 4.07 1.73
CA ARG A 120 -21.78 2.79 1.54
C ARG A 120 -20.82 1.83 0.85
N GLN A 121 -20.56 0.69 1.49
CA GLN A 121 -19.76 -0.39 0.93
C GLN A 121 -20.67 -1.58 0.62
N THR A 122 -20.60 -2.08 -0.61
CA THR A 122 -21.26 -3.29 -1.04
C THR A 122 -20.23 -4.39 -1.26
N LEU A 123 -20.37 -5.51 -0.54
CA LEU A 123 -19.55 -6.68 -0.77
C LEU A 123 -20.20 -7.58 -1.81
N LEU A 124 -19.42 -7.98 -2.82
CA LEU A 124 -19.80 -8.95 -3.82
C LEU A 124 -18.85 -10.15 -3.78
N TYR A 125 -19.43 -11.34 -4.01
CA TYR A 125 -18.70 -12.58 -4.28
C TYR A 125 -19.12 -13.11 -5.65
N GLU A 126 -18.19 -13.19 -6.59
CA GLU A 126 -18.42 -13.61 -7.99
C GLU A 126 -19.61 -12.87 -8.63
N GLY A 127 -19.64 -11.53 -8.46
CA GLY A 127 -20.69 -10.65 -8.99
C GLY A 127 -22.01 -10.66 -8.23
N LYS A 128 -22.15 -11.47 -7.16
CA LYS A 128 -23.37 -11.51 -6.34
C LYS A 128 -23.19 -10.72 -5.06
N LYS A 129 -24.13 -9.81 -4.78
CA LYS A 129 -24.18 -9.07 -3.52
C LYS A 129 -24.30 -10.03 -2.33
N ILE A 130 -23.39 -9.89 -1.37
CA ILE A 130 -23.34 -10.68 -0.13
C ILE A 130 -23.84 -9.84 1.05
N THR A 131 -23.28 -8.64 1.23
CA THR A 131 -23.66 -7.73 2.30
C THR A 131 -23.49 -6.27 1.86
N GLU A 132 -24.05 -5.36 2.65
CA GLU A 132 -23.89 -3.93 2.51
C GLU A 132 -23.69 -3.33 3.89
N THR A 133 -22.69 -2.46 4.03
CA THR A 133 -22.46 -1.66 5.22
C THR A 133 -22.54 -0.18 4.88
N GLN A 134 -22.90 0.62 5.87
CA GLN A 134 -22.98 2.06 5.76
C GLN A 134 -22.23 2.65 6.96
N ASP A 135 -21.17 3.37 6.65
CA ASP A 135 -20.28 4.00 7.61
C ASP A 135 -20.48 5.53 7.57
N THR A 136 -20.23 6.16 8.72
CA THR A 136 -20.11 7.61 8.84
C THR A 136 -18.69 7.94 9.25
N TYR A 137 -18.30 9.21 9.21
CA TYR A 137 -16.99 9.64 9.72
C TYR A 137 -16.69 9.16 11.17
N GLU A 138 -17.73 9.06 12.01
CA GLU A 138 -17.60 8.62 13.41
C GLU A 138 -17.60 7.10 13.60
N ILE A 139 -18.15 6.34 12.64
CA ILE A 139 -18.34 4.89 12.73
C ILE A 139 -17.58 4.21 11.59
N PHE A 140 -16.49 3.52 11.94
CA PHE A 140 -15.66 2.78 10.99
C PHE A 140 -15.94 1.28 11.11
N ASN A 141 -16.74 0.72 10.19
CA ASN A 141 -16.98 -0.71 10.05
C ASN A 141 -16.64 -1.15 8.62
N PRO A 142 -15.36 -1.05 8.22
CA PRO A 142 -14.96 -1.45 6.88
C PRO A 142 -15.23 -2.92 6.67
N ILE A 143 -15.65 -3.27 5.45
CA ILE A 143 -15.61 -4.66 5.03
C ILE A 143 -14.14 -5.04 4.81
N ILE A 144 -13.66 -6.07 5.52
CA ILE A 144 -12.27 -6.52 5.43
C ILE A 144 -12.23 -7.90 4.81
N ILE A 145 -11.42 -8.05 3.76
CA ILE A 145 -11.11 -9.36 3.15
C ILE A 145 -9.76 -9.83 3.66
N VAL A 146 -9.70 -11.08 4.11
CA VAL A 146 -8.50 -11.73 4.64
C VAL A 146 -8.21 -13.01 3.86
N ARG A 147 -6.95 -13.46 3.90
CA ARG A 147 -6.52 -14.72 3.33
C ARG A 147 -6.59 -15.83 4.40
N ARG A 148 -7.25 -16.95 4.07
CA ARG A 148 -7.19 -18.21 4.80
C ARG A 148 -6.61 -19.27 3.91
N GLU A 149 -5.44 -19.79 4.27
CA GLU A 149 -4.74 -20.79 3.46
C GLU A 149 -4.58 -20.27 2.00
N ASP A 150 -5.25 -20.92 1.06
CA ASP A 150 -5.19 -20.62 -0.38
C ASP A 150 -6.43 -19.86 -0.90
N ALA A 151 -7.26 -19.30 -0.02
CA ALA A 151 -8.48 -18.58 -0.40
C ALA A 151 -8.62 -17.24 0.32
N TYR A 152 -9.44 -16.35 -0.27
CA TYR A 152 -9.87 -15.10 0.34
C TYR A 152 -11.28 -15.25 0.91
N GLU A 153 -11.55 -14.60 2.04
CA GLU A 153 -12.87 -14.55 2.66
C GLU A 153 -13.09 -13.22 3.39
N GLN A 154 -14.36 -12.89 3.66
CA GLN A 154 -14.69 -11.80 4.56
C GLN A 154 -14.25 -12.14 6.00
N MET A 155 -13.60 -11.20 6.68
CA MET A 155 -13.31 -11.30 8.10
C MET A 155 -14.60 -11.50 8.90
N ASP A 156 -14.61 -12.50 9.78
CA ASP A 156 -15.78 -12.80 10.62
C ASP A 156 -16.02 -11.72 11.68
N ASP A 157 -17.29 -11.58 12.09
CA ASP A 157 -17.72 -10.55 13.06
C ASP A 157 -16.99 -10.63 14.40
N GLN A 158 -16.64 -11.84 14.87
CA GLN A 158 -15.96 -12.02 16.15
C GLN A 158 -14.53 -11.48 16.08
N THR A 159 -13.80 -11.79 15.01
CA THR A 159 -12.46 -11.25 14.76
C THR A 159 -12.50 -9.75 14.53
N HIS A 160 -13.49 -9.25 13.77
CA HIS A 160 -13.67 -7.81 13.54
C HIS A 160 -13.92 -7.04 14.84
N GLN A 161 -14.79 -7.55 15.73
CA GLN A 161 -15.02 -6.94 17.05
C GLN A 161 -13.73 -6.85 17.88
N LYS A 162 -12.91 -7.89 17.86
CA LYS A 162 -11.62 -7.89 18.56
C LYS A 162 -10.63 -6.88 17.97
N LEU A 163 -10.62 -6.69 16.65
CA LEU A 163 -9.82 -5.66 15.99
C LEU A 163 -10.26 -4.25 16.44
N VAL A 164 -11.57 -3.99 16.53
CA VAL A 164 -12.13 -2.73 17.04
C VAL A 164 -11.74 -2.51 18.51
N GLU A 165 -11.82 -3.54 19.35
CA GLU A 165 -11.36 -3.48 20.75
C GLU A 165 -9.87 -3.19 20.85
N LEU A 166 -9.05 -3.85 20.03
CA LEU A 166 -7.61 -3.63 19.97
C LEU A 166 -7.29 -2.18 19.55
N ARG A 167 -7.96 -1.66 18.52
CA ARG A 167 -7.80 -0.27 18.07
C ARG A 167 -8.11 0.72 19.19
N LYS A 168 -9.24 0.53 19.89
CA LYS A 168 -9.61 1.36 21.04
C LYS A 168 -8.56 1.30 22.15
N ARG A 169 -8.06 0.10 22.46
CA ARG A 169 -6.99 -0.08 23.44
C ARG A 169 -5.69 0.61 23.01
N CYS A 170 -5.31 0.54 21.74
CA CYS A 170 -4.17 1.26 21.19
C CYS A 170 -4.32 2.77 21.39
N TYR A 171 -5.49 3.33 21.08
CA TYR A 171 -5.80 4.74 21.32
C TYR A 171 -5.67 5.11 22.82
N ASP A 172 -6.25 4.32 23.72
CA ASP A 172 -6.18 4.53 25.17
C ASP A 172 -4.73 4.44 25.69
N GLU A 173 -3.90 3.60 25.08
CA GLU A 173 -2.47 3.42 25.36
C GLU A 173 -1.57 4.46 24.64
N ARG A 174 -2.14 5.44 23.94
CA ARG A 174 -1.44 6.49 23.15
C ARG A 174 -0.63 5.99 21.95
N TRP A 175 -1.01 4.84 21.41
CA TRP A 175 -0.56 4.39 20.10
C TRP A 175 -1.37 5.13 19.01
N LEU A 176 -0.85 5.16 17.79
CA LEU A 176 -1.57 5.60 16.60
C LEU A 176 -2.86 4.79 16.45
N ASN A 177 -3.93 5.47 16.07
CA ASN A 177 -5.29 4.95 16.11
C ASN A 177 -5.63 4.00 14.94
N ILE A 178 -4.66 3.62 14.10
CA ILE A 178 -4.91 2.80 12.91
C ILE A 178 -3.83 1.72 12.84
N PRO A 179 -4.09 0.51 13.39
CA PRO A 179 -3.21 -0.61 13.17
C PRO A 179 -3.28 -1.11 11.72
N ILE A 180 -2.16 -1.54 11.16
CA ILE A 180 -2.14 -2.32 9.91
C ILE A 180 -2.27 -3.79 10.28
N ILE A 181 -3.14 -4.52 9.59
CA ILE A 181 -3.30 -5.96 9.82
C ILE A 181 -2.51 -6.77 8.78
N ASN A 182 -2.06 -7.97 9.16
CA ASN A 182 -1.49 -8.88 8.18
C ASN A 182 -2.57 -9.47 7.27
N GLU A 183 -2.15 -10.17 6.21
CA GLU A 183 -3.06 -10.74 5.22
C GLU A 183 -4.02 -11.78 5.80
N GLN A 184 -3.64 -12.51 6.86
CA GLN A 184 -4.56 -13.41 7.57
C GLN A 184 -5.46 -12.68 8.59
N GLY A 185 -5.33 -11.37 8.79
CA GLY A 185 -6.14 -10.60 9.74
C GLY A 185 -6.14 -11.17 11.16
N ASN A 186 -5.04 -11.78 11.60
CA ASN A 186 -4.87 -12.31 12.95
C ASN A 186 -3.79 -11.57 13.76
N LEU A 187 -2.97 -10.75 13.08
CA LEU A 187 -1.96 -9.89 13.67
C LEU A 187 -2.22 -8.43 13.27
N ALA A 188 -1.89 -7.53 14.19
CA ALA A 188 -1.98 -6.09 14.01
C ALA A 188 -0.63 -5.47 14.37
N LEU A 189 -0.06 -4.69 13.44
CA LEU A 189 1.06 -3.81 13.69
C LEU A 189 0.53 -2.48 14.23
N CYS A 190 0.93 -2.16 15.45
CA CYS A 190 0.65 -0.91 16.13
C CYS A 190 1.93 -0.09 16.18
N ALA A 191 1.82 1.23 16.03
CA ALA A 191 2.93 2.16 16.25
C ALA A 191 2.52 3.30 17.17
N ALA A 192 3.48 3.90 17.86
CA ALA A 192 3.32 5.08 18.70
C ALA A 192 4.10 6.26 18.11
N PHE A 193 3.76 7.49 18.53
CA PHE A 193 4.38 8.71 18.03
C PHE A 193 5.89 8.83 18.33
N ASP A 194 6.37 8.08 19.31
CA ASP A 194 7.79 8.01 19.67
C ASP A 194 8.57 6.96 18.86
N GLY A 195 7.96 6.38 17.82
CA GLY A 195 8.58 5.36 16.98
C GLY A 195 8.61 3.97 17.60
N GLN A 196 7.95 3.77 18.74
CA GLN A 196 7.71 2.43 19.25
C GLN A 196 6.71 1.69 18.37
N MET A 197 7.02 0.45 18.01
CA MET A 197 6.17 -0.45 17.25
C MET A 197 5.96 -1.76 18.01
N ALA A 198 4.80 -2.37 17.81
CA ALA A 198 4.48 -3.67 18.37
C ALA A 198 3.58 -4.46 17.41
N ILE A 199 3.89 -5.73 17.21
CA ILE A 199 2.97 -6.69 16.60
C ILE A 199 2.16 -7.34 17.72
N ARG A 200 0.85 -7.24 17.64
CA ARG A 200 -0.09 -7.79 18.61
C ARG A 200 -1.03 -8.79 17.93
N LYS A 201 -1.38 -9.85 18.66
CA LYS A 201 -2.45 -10.75 18.25
C LYS A 201 -3.79 -10.03 18.34
N ILE A 202 -4.60 -10.13 17.30
CA ILE A 202 -5.97 -9.59 17.33
C ILE A 202 -6.83 -10.37 18.33
N GLU A 203 -6.57 -11.68 18.49
CA GLU A 203 -7.38 -12.55 19.34
C GLU A 203 -7.48 -12.10 20.82
N ASP A 204 -6.37 -11.65 21.39
CA ASP A 204 -6.21 -11.36 22.83
C ASP A 204 -5.42 -10.06 23.12
N GLY A 205 -4.96 -9.36 22.08
CA GLY A 205 -4.15 -8.15 22.19
C GLY A 205 -2.73 -8.38 22.69
N LYS A 206 -2.25 -9.63 22.78
CA LYS A 206 -0.92 -9.94 23.29
C LYS A 206 0.15 -9.52 22.30
N THR A 207 1.12 -8.74 22.78
CA THR A 207 2.34 -8.42 22.02
C THR A 207 3.18 -9.68 21.79
N ILE A 208 3.53 -9.95 20.54
CA ILE A 208 4.43 -11.04 20.15
C ILE A 208 5.82 -10.53 19.75
N TRP A 209 5.91 -9.26 19.37
CA TRP A 209 7.15 -8.60 19.02
C TRP A 209 7.01 -7.10 19.26
N ASP A 210 8.09 -6.47 19.70
CA ASP A 210 8.20 -5.04 19.89
C ASP A 210 9.54 -4.55 19.33
N PHE A 211 9.53 -3.32 18.84
CA PHE A 211 10.69 -2.67 18.25
C PHE A 211 10.61 -1.18 18.51
N SER A 212 11.76 -0.56 18.77
CA SER A 212 11.84 0.89 18.90
C SER A 212 12.71 1.43 17.77
N PHE A 213 12.08 2.23 16.91
CA PHE A 213 12.77 2.94 15.84
C PHE A 213 13.47 4.22 16.35
N GLU A 214 13.37 4.52 17.66
CA GLU A 214 13.97 5.69 18.31
C GLU A 214 15.46 5.87 18.01
N SER A 215 16.21 4.77 17.86
CA SER A 215 17.64 4.89 17.55
C SER A 215 17.91 5.67 16.26
N MET A 216 16.93 5.78 15.36
CA MET A 216 17.01 6.50 14.10
C MET A 216 16.28 7.85 14.11
N MET A 217 15.61 8.20 15.21
CA MET A 217 14.83 9.44 15.31
C MET A 217 15.69 10.59 15.87
N ASP A 218 15.74 11.73 15.16
CA ASP A 218 16.27 12.98 15.72
C ASP A 218 15.22 13.57 16.69
N GLU A 219 15.65 14.06 17.85
CA GLU A 219 14.79 14.65 18.90
C GLU A 219 13.94 15.85 18.40
N ARG A 220 14.19 16.31 17.18
CA ARG A 220 13.58 17.51 16.57
C ARG A 220 12.41 17.23 15.62
N ASP A 221 12.21 15.99 15.18
CA ASP A 221 11.23 15.66 14.14
C ASP A 221 10.11 14.78 14.69
N MET A 222 9.14 15.40 15.38
CA MET A 222 7.91 14.74 15.84
C MET A 222 6.97 14.33 14.68
N VAL A 223 7.29 14.64 13.43
CA VAL A 223 6.30 14.64 12.34
C VAL A 223 6.90 14.11 11.04
N ALA A 224 6.91 12.79 10.85
CA ALA A 224 6.72 12.10 9.57
C ALA A 224 7.01 10.59 9.72
N PHE A 225 6.39 9.92 10.70
CA PHE A 225 6.44 8.46 10.80
C PHE A 225 5.09 7.90 10.34
N SER A 226 5.09 6.99 9.37
CA SER A 226 3.89 6.29 8.90
C SER A 226 4.15 4.78 8.78
N LEU A 227 3.13 3.99 9.12
CA LEU A 227 3.13 2.56 8.79
C LEU A 227 2.66 2.43 7.34
N VAL A 228 3.44 1.75 6.52
CA VAL A 228 3.17 1.63 5.08
C VAL A 228 2.64 0.24 4.75
N TRP A 229 3.32 -0.80 5.24
CA TRP A 229 2.98 -2.18 4.90
C TRP A 229 3.37 -3.16 6.00
N PHE A 230 2.63 -4.25 6.12
CA PHE A 230 2.89 -5.34 7.06
C PHE A 230 2.45 -6.67 6.46
N SER A 231 3.36 -7.64 6.43
CA SER A 231 3.04 -9.02 6.10
C SER A 231 3.87 -9.99 6.94
N GLY A 232 3.27 -11.11 7.26
CA GLY A 232 3.92 -12.20 7.97
C GLY A 232 3.02 -12.88 8.98
N ASN A 233 3.65 -13.79 9.74
CA ASN A 233 2.97 -14.66 10.70
C ASN A 233 3.50 -14.42 12.13
N GLN A 234 3.20 -15.34 13.06
CA GLN A 234 3.61 -15.19 14.46
C GLN A 234 5.12 -15.33 14.69
N GLU A 235 5.84 -15.94 13.76
CA GLU A 235 7.26 -16.26 13.88
C GLU A 235 8.11 -15.22 13.16
N GLU A 236 7.74 -14.87 11.93
CA GLU A 236 8.52 -13.98 11.07
C GLU A 236 7.67 -13.17 10.09
N GLY A 237 8.28 -12.12 9.56
CA GLY A 237 7.70 -11.31 8.50
C GLY A 237 8.42 -9.99 8.31
N LYS A 238 7.75 -9.08 7.62
CA LYS A 238 8.30 -7.80 7.17
C LYS A 238 7.34 -6.66 7.47
N ILE A 239 7.91 -5.56 7.87
CA ILE A 239 7.24 -4.29 8.11
C ILE A 239 7.90 -3.26 7.22
N ILE A 240 7.11 -2.40 6.60
CA ILE A 240 7.63 -1.20 5.93
C ILE A 240 7.06 0.03 6.61
N ILE A 241 7.97 0.95 6.89
CA ILE A 241 7.65 2.24 7.45
C ILE A 241 8.19 3.34 6.54
N GLU A 242 7.55 4.50 6.63
CA GLU A 242 8.10 5.76 6.17
C GLU A 242 8.56 6.55 7.41
N TYR A 243 9.75 7.14 7.31
CA TYR A 243 10.26 8.08 8.28
C TYR A 243 10.94 9.24 7.56
N ASN A 244 10.40 10.46 7.70
CA ASN A 244 10.94 11.68 7.05
C ASN A 244 11.12 11.50 5.52
N GLY A 245 10.12 10.93 4.84
CA GLY A 245 10.14 10.64 3.40
C GLY A 245 11.02 9.46 2.98
N SER A 246 11.76 8.86 3.92
CA SER A 246 12.60 7.67 3.68
C SER A 246 11.87 6.39 4.07
N PHE A 247 12.04 5.34 3.26
CA PHE A 247 11.37 4.07 3.44
C PHE A 247 12.33 3.00 3.96
N TYR A 248 11.87 2.22 4.94
CA TYR A 248 12.67 1.18 5.59
C TYR A 248 11.87 -0.12 5.68
N GLU A 249 12.50 -1.24 5.31
CA GLU A 249 12.02 -2.59 5.59
C GLU A 249 12.63 -3.08 6.91
N ILE A 250 11.79 -3.55 7.82
CA ILE A 250 12.17 -4.13 9.09
C ILE A 250 11.74 -5.59 9.10
N SER A 251 12.70 -6.50 9.21
CA SER A 251 12.43 -7.93 9.37
C SER A 251 12.20 -8.26 10.84
N TYR A 252 11.12 -8.96 11.16
CA TYR A 252 10.90 -9.52 12.50
C TYR A 252 11.05 -11.05 12.45
N PRO A 253 11.53 -11.68 13.54
CA PRO A 253 11.82 -11.10 14.85
C PRO A 253 13.24 -10.52 14.95
N SER A 254 14.03 -10.58 13.87
CA SER A 254 15.46 -10.24 13.89
C SER A 254 15.73 -8.77 14.22
N GLY A 255 14.79 -7.87 13.88
CA GLY A 255 14.96 -6.42 13.98
C GLY A 255 15.96 -5.88 12.95
N TYR A 256 16.25 -6.64 11.90
CA TYR A 256 17.12 -6.18 10.82
C TYR A 256 16.40 -5.07 10.02
N VAL A 257 17.05 -3.92 9.90
CA VAL A 257 16.52 -2.75 9.18
C VAL A 257 17.29 -2.58 7.87
N LYS A 258 16.57 -2.50 6.77
CA LYS A 258 17.07 -2.25 5.43
C LYS A 258 16.44 -0.96 4.90
N TYR A 259 17.27 -0.01 4.45
CA TYR A 259 16.77 1.16 3.74
C TYR A 259 16.33 0.78 2.33
N LEU A 260 15.16 1.25 1.90
CA LEU A 260 14.56 0.95 0.61
C LEU A 260 14.73 2.09 -0.40
N GLY A 261 14.66 3.34 0.06
CA GLY A 261 14.68 4.50 -0.81
C GLY A 261 14.03 5.71 -0.16
N GLN A 262 13.81 6.75 -0.95
CA GLN A 262 13.10 7.96 -0.55
C GLN A 262 11.93 8.20 -1.52
N ASP A 263 10.87 8.85 -1.04
CA ASP A 263 9.73 9.30 -1.85
C ASP A 263 9.05 8.14 -2.63
N MET A 264 8.95 6.97 -2.00
CA MET A 264 8.26 5.76 -2.51
C MET A 264 6.81 5.71 -2.02
N TYR A 265 6.00 6.69 -2.41
CA TYR A 265 4.63 6.83 -1.93
C TYR A 265 3.73 5.66 -2.32
N SER A 266 2.76 5.35 -1.45
CA SER A 266 1.72 4.34 -1.71
C SER A 266 2.26 2.93 -1.98
N LEU A 267 3.46 2.61 -1.49
CA LEU A 267 4.16 1.35 -1.76
C LEU A 267 3.32 0.11 -1.40
N SER A 268 3.19 -0.82 -2.35
CA SER A 268 2.44 -2.06 -2.23
C SER A 268 3.21 -3.22 -2.86
N TYR A 269 3.31 -4.35 -2.17
CA TYR A 269 3.93 -5.58 -2.69
C TYR A 269 2.89 -6.53 -3.27
N SER A 270 3.27 -7.26 -4.32
CA SER A 270 2.47 -8.39 -4.80
C SER A 270 2.31 -9.44 -3.68
N PRO A 271 1.24 -10.26 -3.69
CA PRO A 271 0.98 -11.27 -2.66
C PRO A 271 2.14 -12.25 -2.44
N ASP A 272 2.92 -12.52 -3.49
CA ASP A 272 4.10 -13.40 -3.47
C ASP A 272 5.44 -12.65 -3.24
N GLY A 273 5.40 -11.32 -3.15
CA GLY A 273 6.55 -10.45 -2.95
C GLY A 273 7.52 -10.37 -4.13
N LYS A 274 7.18 -10.90 -5.32
CA LYS A 274 8.00 -10.78 -6.53
C LYS A 274 8.07 -9.35 -7.06
N TYR A 275 7.01 -8.59 -6.87
CA TYR A 275 6.85 -7.23 -7.41
C TYR A 275 6.51 -6.22 -6.32
N ALA A 276 6.88 -4.97 -6.55
CA ALA A 276 6.44 -3.84 -5.75
C ALA A 276 5.99 -2.69 -6.65
N ALA A 277 4.94 -1.98 -6.26
CA ALA A 277 4.40 -0.83 -6.97
C ALA A 277 4.41 0.37 -6.03
N TYR A 278 4.84 1.52 -6.54
CA TYR A 278 4.87 2.77 -5.79
C TYR A 278 4.75 3.94 -6.73
N SER A 279 4.42 5.09 -6.17
CA SER A 279 4.46 6.37 -6.86
C SER A 279 5.64 7.20 -6.37
N SER A 280 6.27 7.94 -7.28
CA SER A 280 7.37 8.84 -6.94
C SER A 280 7.38 10.02 -7.91
N GLY A 281 8.02 11.11 -7.51
CA GLY A 281 8.18 12.34 -8.31
C GLY A 281 9.34 13.23 -7.87
N TYR A 282 10.19 12.74 -6.97
CA TYR A 282 11.32 13.48 -6.40
C TYR A 282 12.64 12.75 -6.61
N HIS A 283 13.20 12.19 -5.54
CA HIS A 283 14.55 11.65 -5.51
C HIS A 283 14.54 10.23 -4.99
N GLU A 284 15.19 9.31 -5.72
CA GLU A 284 15.52 8.01 -5.17
C GLU A 284 17.02 7.99 -4.80
N ILE A 285 17.32 7.55 -3.57
CA ILE A 285 18.68 7.21 -3.16
C ILE A 285 18.87 5.73 -3.45
N VAL A 286 19.69 5.40 -4.44
CA VAL A 286 20.03 4.01 -4.73
C VAL A 286 21.18 3.58 -3.83
N LEU A 287 20.92 2.61 -2.95
CA LEU A 287 22.00 1.90 -2.25
C LEU A 287 22.65 0.89 -3.19
N ALA A 288 23.97 0.93 -3.27
CA ALA A 288 24.72 -0.18 -3.84
C ALA A 288 24.48 -1.46 -3.02
N HIS A 289 24.65 -2.62 -3.66
CA HIS A 289 24.50 -3.96 -3.06
C HIS A 289 25.39 -4.19 -1.80
N ASN A 290 26.29 -3.27 -1.46
CA ASN A 290 27.18 -3.31 -0.30
C ASN A 290 26.76 -2.34 0.85
N GLY A 291 25.62 -1.63 0.72
CA GLY A 291 25.13 -0.69 1.74
C GLY A 291 25.77 0.70 1.68
N GLU A 292 26.55 1.02 0.64
CA GLU A 292 27.02 2.38 0.36
C GLU A 292 26.01 3.12 -0.52
N ILE A 293 25.77 4.41 -0.25
CA ILE A 293 24.96 5.26 -1.14
C ILE A 293 25.75 5.49 -2.42
N ASP A 294 25.22 5.01 -3.55
CA ASP A 294 25.91 5.06 -4.84
C ASP A 294 25.53 6.35 -5.59
N GLU A 295 24.23 6.64 -5.71
CA GLU A 295 23.72 7.73 -6.56
C GLU A 295 22.39 8.34 -6.07
N LEU A 296 22.18 9.63 -6.33
CA LEU A 296 20.89 10.33 -6.22
C LEU A 296 20.29 10.48 -7.62
N LYS A 297 19.07 9.96 -7.82
CA LYS A 297 18.36 10.04 -9.10
C LYS A 297 17.12 10.90 -8.96
N HIS A 298 16.88 11.80 -9.93
CA HIS A 298 15.58 12.46 -10.05
C HIS A 298 14.60 11.51 -10.74
N MET A 299 13.56 11.12 -10.01
CA MET A 299 12.47 10.29 -10.50
C MET A 299 11.48 11.16 -11.29
N LEU A 300 10.91 10.60 -12.34
CA LEU A 300 9.82 11.23 -13.08
C LEU A 300 8.50 11.01 -12.31
N PRO A 301 7.60 12.01 -12.22
CA PRO A 301 6.29 11.81 -11.62
C PRO A 301 5.52 10.66 -12.30
N GLY A 302 5.13 9.64 -11.54
CA GLY A 302 4.35 8.54 -12.10
C GLY A 302 4.23 7.31 -11.20
N ILE A 303 3.91 6.19 -11.85
CA ILE A 303 3.80 4.87 -11.21
C ILE A 303 4.99 4.03 -11.62
N TYR A 304 5.60 3.38 -10.64
CA TYR A 304 6.76 2.52 -10.79
C TYR A 304 6.40 1.10 -10.39
N ILE A 305 6.85 0.12 -11.18
CA ILE A 305 6.74 -1.31 -10.87
C ILE A 305 8.16 -1.89 -10.83
N LEU A 306 8.56 -2.40 -9.68
CA LEU A 306 9.87 -2.99 -9.40
C LEU A 306 9.77 -4.52 -9.39
N GLU A 307 10.58 -5.18 -10.22
CA GLU A 307 10.85 -6.61 -10.10
C GLU A 307 11.92 -6.83 -9.02
N VAL A 308 11.49 -7.30 -7.84
CA VAL A 308 12.29 -7.30 -6.60
C VAL A 308 13.58 -8.13 -6.76
N ALA A 309 13.51 -9.24 -7.49
CA ALA A 309 14.65 -10.15 -7.67
C ALA A 309 15.77 -9.56 -8.53
N THR A 310 15.45 -8.71 -9.50
CA THR A 310 16.40 -8.22 -10.51
C THR A 310 16.73 -6.75 -10.36
N GLY A 311 15.87 -5.98 -9.67
CA GLY A 311 15.98 -4.53 -9.60
C GLY A 311 15.53 -3.81 -10.87
N LYS A 312 14.93 -4.51 -11.84
CA LYS A 312 14.36 -3.86 -13.03
C LYS A 312 13.12 -3.06 -12.65
N ILE A 313 12.97 -1.89 -13.26
CA ILE A 313 11.89 -0.96 -12.98
C ILE A 313 11.17 -0.63 -14.28
N ALA A 314 9.87 -0.88 -14.30
CA ALA A 314 8.95 -0.36 -15.30
C ALA A 314 8.30 0.94 -14.81
N TYR A 315 8.02 1.84 -15.75
CA TYR A 315 7.49 3.17 -15.46
C TYR A 315 6.25 3.45 -16.30
N ILE A 316 5.17 3.83 -15.64
CA ILE A 316 3.94 4.30 -16.28
C ILE A 316 3.85 5.80 -16.06
N LYS A 317 3.98 6.54 -17.16
CA LYS A 317 3.94 7.99 -17.15
C LYS A 317 2.58 8.50 -16.66
N GLN A 318 2.63 9.48 -15.77
CA GLN A 318 1.48 10.31 -15.46
C GLN A 318 1.84 11.80 -15.46
N ASP A 319 0.90 12.61 -15.91
CA ASP A 319 1.03 14.07 -15.92
C ASP A 319 0.23 14.63 -14.74
N ILE A 320 0.74 14.40 -13.52
CA ILE A 320 0.09 14.75 -12.26
C ILE A 320 1.01 15.59 -11.38
N ASP A 321 0.40 16.39 -10.49
CA ASP A 321 1.16 17.10 -9.46
C ASP A 321 1.73 16.08 -8.46
N ILE A 322 2.97 16.32 -8.03
CA ILE A 322 3.70 15.47 -7.09
C ILE A 322 2.90 15.29 -5.79
N CYS A 323 2.16 16.32 -5.40
CA CYS A 323 1.35 16.29 -4.19
C CYS A 323 0.18 15.30 -4.23
N GLU A 324 -0.19 14.81 -5.42
CA GLU A 324 -1.26 13.83 -5.64
C GLU A 324 -0.73 12.38 -5.68
N LEU A 325 0.60 12.19 -5.54
CA LEU A 325 1.22 10.85 -5.55
C LEU A 325 1.07 10.12 -4.20
N SER A 326 0.90 10.85 -3.10
CA SER A 326 0.81 10.28 -1.74
C SER A 326 -0.54 9.68 -1.38
N GLU A 327 -1.57 9.90 -2.20
CA GLU A 327 -2.95 9.48 -1.91
C GLU A 327 -3.41 8.38 -2.89
N ARG A 328 -2.60 7.33 -3.06
CA ARG A 328 -2.93 6.22 -3.97
C ARG A 328 -3.04 4.91 -3.24
N SER A 329 -3.80 4.01 -3.84
CA SER A 329 -3.83 2.61 -3.43
C SER A 329 -3.52 1.72 -4.62
N PHE A 330 -2.60 0.78 -4.42
CA PHE A 330 -2.25 -0.25 -5.39
C PHE A 330 -2.71 -1.61 -4.88
N LEU A 331 -3.49 -2.30 -5.72
CA LEU A 331 -3.94 -3.67 -5.50
C LEU A 331 -3.40 -4.56 -6.62
N TRP A 332 -3.05 -5.79 -6.26
CA TRP A 332 -2.48 -6.76 -7.18
C TRP A 332 -3.51 -7.82 -7.49
N ILE A 333 -3.73 -8.06 -8.78
CA ILE A 333 -4.68 -9.04 -9.28
C ILE A 333 -3.92 -10.11 -10.05
N GLU A 334 -4.16 -11.38 -9.77
CA GLU A 334 -3.48 -12.48 -10.47
C GLU A 334 -3.92 -12.55 -11.94
N GLU A 335 -2.95 -12.68 -12.86
CA GLU A 335 -3.19 -12.63 -14.33
C GLU A 335 -4.21 -13.69 -14.77
N GLU A 336 -4.11 -14.92 -14.25
CA GLU A 336 -5.03 -16.01 -14.59
C GLU A 336 -6.47 -15.68 -14.18
N ASP A 337 -6.69 -15.19 -12.97
CA ASP A 337 -8.03 -14.88 -12.46
C ASP A 337 -8.63 -13.65 -13.14
N PHE A 338 -7.83 -12.60 -13.38
CA PHE A 338 -8.26 -11.43 -14.13
C PHE A 338 -8.71 -11.81 -15.55
N GLU A 339 -7.86 -12.53 -16.30
CA GLU A 339 -8.20 -12.97 -17.66
C GLU A 339 -9.44 -13.86 -17.69
N ASN A 340 -9.64 -14.70 -16.69
CA ASN A 340 -10.82 -15.57 -16.59
C ASN A 340 -12.11 -14.76 -16.41
N ILE A 341 -12.07 -13.63 -15.72
CA ILE A 341 -13.21 -12.72 -15.61
C ILE A 341 -13.44 -11.95 -16.91
N MET A 342 -12.39 -11.42 -17.53
CA MET A 342 -12.51 -10.63 -18.76
C MET A 342 -13.03 -11.44 -19.97
N LYS A 343 -12.99 -12.79 -19.90
CA LYS A 343 -13.52 -13.70 -20.92
C LYS A 343 -15.00 -14.05 -20.73
N LYS A 344 -15.63 -13.68 -19.60
CA LYS A 344 -17.06 -13.91 -19.34
C LYS A 344 -17.92 -12.90 -20.10
#